data_AF-S5TKZ7-F1
#
_entry.id   AF-S5TKZ7-F1
#
_cell.length_a   1.000
_cell.length_b   1.000
_cell.length_c   1.000
_cell.angle_alpha   90.00
_cell.angle_beta   90.00
_cell.angle_gamma   90.00
#
_symmetry.space_group_name_H-M   'P 1'
#
loop_
_entity.id
_entity.type
_entity.pdbx_description
1 polymer ?
#
loop_
_entity_poly.entity_id
_entity_poly.type
_entity_poly.pdbx_seq_one_letter_code
_entity_poly.pdbx_strand_id
1 'polypeptide(L)'
;MRTPLAAAMNTLRTRAWNTLGPRNPAVRATVDNPLFIDLDATDITAHSDKERASTTWKKHFGFHPLCAFIDLGDDHGGEVLAIQLRTGKAGANRVADHLDVLDAAWPSCRITRTANPGANACCFARMPAAGHRSSSSTSTHSSTVI
;
A
#
# COMPACT_ATOMS: atom_id res chain seq x y z
N MET A 1 12.58 -7.62 -8.07
CA MET A 1 13.98 -7.59 -7.58
C MET A 1 14.05 -6.62 -6.39
N ARG A 2 14.40 -7.08 -5.19
CA ARG A 2 14.47 -6.20 -4.00
C ARG A 2 15.67 -5.26 -4.11
N THR A 3 15.44 -3.96 -3.98
CA THR A 3 16.53 -2.97 -3.95
C THR A 3 17.17 -2.95 -2.55
N PRO A 4 18.49 -2.73 -2.42
CA PRO A 4 19.15 -2.57 -1.12
C PRO A 4 18.53 -1.44 -0.27
N LEU A 5 18.04 -0.38 -0.91
CA LEU A 5 17.32 0.71 -0.24
C LEU A 5 16.05 0.22 0.45
N ALA A 6 15.22 -0.58 -0.24
CA ALA A 6 13.99 -1.11 0.37
C ALA A 6 14.30 -1.97 1.61
N ALA A 7 15.36 -2.80 1.55
CA ALA A 7 15.79 -3.60 2.70
C ALA A 7 16.27 -2.73 3.89
N ALA A 8 17.02 -1.67 3.62
CA ALA A 8 17.47 -0.72 4.63
C ALA A 8 16.29 0.03 5.27
N MET A 9 15.34 0.52 4.46
CA MET A 9 14.14 1.19 4.95
C MET A 9 13.30 0.27 5.84
N ASN A 10 13.18 -1.01 5.48
CA ASN A 10 12.46 -1.98 6.30
C ASN A 10 13.13 -2.22 7.65
N THR A 11 14.47 -2.25 7.67
CA THR A 11 15.23 -2.37 8.91
C THR A 11 15.00 -1.15 9.81
N LEU A 12 14.99 0.07 9.25
CA LEU A 12 14.72 1.30 9.99
C LEU A 12 13.28 1.33 10.52
N ARG A 13 12.31 0.92 9.71
CA ARG A 13 10.90 0.80 10.11
C ARG A 13 10.72 -0.15 11.27
N THR A 14 11.29 -1.36 11.21
CA THR A 14 11.24 -2.31 12.33
C THR A 14 11.84 -1.70 13.60
N ARG A 15 12.96 -0.99 13.50
CA ARG A 15 13.57 -0.31 14.66
C ARG A 15 12.66 0.79 15.21
N ALA A 16 12.08 1.62 14.35
CA ALA A 16 11.17 2.69 14.73
C ALA A 16 9.91 2.14 15.41
N TRP A 17 9.31 1.07 14.88
CA TRP A 17 8.16 0.44 15.51
C TRP A 17 8.50 -0.20 16.85
N ASN A 18 9.69 -0.77 17.00
CA ASN A 18 10.12 -1.37 18.27
C ASN A 18 10.25 -0.33 19.41
N THR A 19 10.55 0.94 19.11
CA THR A 19 10.62 1.98 20.17
C THR A 19 9.25 2.30 20.78
N LEU A 20 8.16 1.97 20.07
CA LEU A 20 6.79 2.18 20.55
C LEU A 20 6.38 1.14 21.61
N GLY A 21 7.16 0.06 21.78
CA GLY A 21 6.88 -0.99 22.77
C GLY A 21 5.46 -1.56 22.61
N PRO A 22 4.61 -1.55 23.65
CA PRO A 22 3.22 -2.03 23.57
C PRO A 22 2.34 -1.30 22.56
N ARG A 23 2.72 -0.08 22.13
CA ARG A 23 1.98 0.69 21.12
C ARG A 23 2.38 0.32 19.70
N ASN A 24 3.35 -0.56 19.51
CA ASN A 24 3.79 -1.01 18.19
C ASN A 24 2.60 -1.62 17.42
N PRO A 25 2.23 -1.08 16.24
CA PRO A 25 1.11 -1.59 15.46
C PRO A 25 1.28 -3.07 15.10
N ALA A 26 2.51 -3.52 14.83
CA ALA A 26 2.78 -4.93 14.54
C ALA A 26 2.59 -5.86 15.74
N VAL A 27 2.74 -5.34 16.97
CA VAL A 27 2.50 -6.11 18.21
C VAL A 27 1.01 -6.16 18.52
N ARG A 28 0.28 -5.07 18.23
CA ARG A 28 -1.17 -4.94 18.45
C ARG A 28 -2.00 -5.67 17.41
N ALA A 29 -1.42 -5.97 16.25
CA ALA A 29 -2.10 -6.68 15.17
C ALA A 29 -2.49 -8.10 15.60
N THR A 30 -3.75 -8.46 15.40
CA THR A 30 -4.29 -9.81 15.64
C THR A 30 -5.01 -10.30 14.39
N VAL A 31 -5.52 -11.54 14.41
CA VAL A 31 -6.34 -12.05 13.31
C VAL A 31 -7.67 -11.28 13.20
N ASP A 32 -8.27 -10.93 14.34
CA ASP A 32 -9.54 -10.18 14.39
C ASP A 32 -9.36 -8.68 14.15
N ASN A 33 -8.16 -8.15 14.37
CA ASN A 33 -7.79 -6.77 14.11
C ASN A 33 -6.40 -6.69 13.44
N PRO A 34 -6.31 -7.04 12.14
CA PRO A 34 -5.06 -7.06 11.44
C PRO A 34 -4.64 -5.67 10.95
N LEU A 35 -3.39 -5.55 10.53
CA LEU A 35 -2.93 -4.41 9.73
C LEU A 35 -3.30 -4.62 8.27
N PHE A 36 -3.68 -3.53 7.61
CA PHE A 36 -3.99 -3.53 6.19
C PHE A 36 -2.92 -2.79 5.40
N ILE A 37 -2.57 -3.33 4.24
CA ILE A 37 -1.81 -2.64 3.21
C ILE A 37 -2.81 -2.12 2.17
N ASP A 38 -2.99 -0.82 2.10
CA ASP A 38 -3.83 -0.17 1.10
C ASP A 38 -3.05 0.12 -0.17
N LEU A 39 -3.59 -0.34 -1.30
CA LEU A 39 -3.04 -0.06 -2.63
C LEU A 39 -3.90 0.97 -3.36
N ASP A 40 -3.39 2.19 -3.48
CA ASP A 40 -4.13 3.29 -4.11
C ASP A 40 -3.38 3.92 -5.28
N ALA A 41 -4.11 4.06 -6.39
CA ALA A 41 -3.65 4.74 -7.59
C ALA A 41 -4.05 6.22 -7.53
N THR A 42 -3.06 7.11 -7.45
CA THR A 42 -3.29 8.55 -7.26
C THR A 42 -2.93 9.30 -8.54
N ASP A 43 -3.86 10.10 -9.07
CA ASP A 43 -3.56 11.01 -10.19
C ASP A 43 -2.81 12.25 -9.65
N ILE A 44 -1.65 12.56 -10.22
CA ILE A 44 -0.87 13.77 -9.90
C ILE A 44 -0.72 14.62 -11.16
N THR A 45 -1.16 15.88 -11.09
CA THR A 45 -1.01 16.82 -12.20
C THR A 45 0.44 17.28 -12.36
N ALA A 46 0.91 17.35 -13.61
CA ALA A 46 2.19 17.93 -13.98
C ALA A 46 1.98 19.03 -15.03
N HIS A 47 2.68 20.15 -14.88
CA HIS A 47 2.63 21.28 -15.82
C HIS A 47 3.81 21.30 -16.81
N SER A 48 4.49 20.16 -17.00
CA SER A 48 5.68 20.05 -17.83
C SER A 48 5.82 18.63 -18.37
N ASP A 49 6.34 18.52 -19.59
CA ASP A 49 6.62 17.28 -20.32
C ASP A 49 7.82 16.52 -19.75
N LYS A 50 7.70 16.09 -18.49
CA LYS A 50 8.67 15.21 -17.85
C LYS A 50 8.54 13.79 -18.41
N GLU A 51 9.61 13.02 -18.35
CA GLU A 51 9.61 11.62 -18.79
C GLU A 51 8.44 10.87 -18.12
N ARG A 52 7.63 10.19 -18.93
CA ARG A 52 6.43 9.42 -18.53
C ARG A 52 5.22 10.24 -18.07
N ALA A 53 5.29 11.58 -18.01
CA ALA A 53 4.10 12.39 -17.89
C ALA A 53 3.23 12.21 -19.14
N SER A 54 1.93 11.97 -18.95
CA SER A 54 1.00 11.75 -20.06
C SER A 54 -0.41 12.15 -19.67
N THR A 55 -1.29 12.22 -20.67
CA THR A 55 -2.72 12.46 -20.47
C THR A 55 -3.34 11.36 -19.59
N THR A 56 -3.95 11.74 -18.49
CA THR A 56 -4.64 10.85 -17.55
C THR A 56 -6.07 10.57 -17.99
N TRP A 57 -6.72 9.59 -17.33
CA TRP A 57 -8.15 9.32 -17.51
C TRP A 57 -9.02 10.55 -17.20
N LYS A 58 -8.66 11.30 -16.15
CA LYS A 58 -9.34 12.54 -15.75
C LYS A 58 -8.97 13.74 -16.64
N LYS A 59 -8.48 13.48 -17.85
CA LYS A 59 -8.25 14.48 -18.92
C LYS A 59 -7.33 15.65 -18.52
N HIS A 60 -6.39 15.39 -17.62
CA HIS A 60 -5.30 16.32 -17.31
C HIS A 60 -3.95 15.65 -17.60
N PHE A 61 -2.87 16.42 -17.59
CA PHE A 61 -1.54 15.92 -17.89
C PHE A 61 -0.79 15.60 -16.60
N GLY A 62 -0.14 14.44 -16.51
CA GLY A 62 0.55 14.06 -15.28
C GLY A 62 0.93 12.58 -15.15
N PHE A 63 0.96 12.13 -13.90
CA PHE A 63 1.36 10.79 -13.50
C PHE A 63 0.22 10.09 -12.78
N HIS A 64 0.30 8.76 -12.73
CA HIS A 64 -0.65 7.94 -12.00
C HIS A 64 0.09 6.93 -11.10
N PRO A 65 0.90 7.39 -10.13
CA PRO A 65 1.60 6.50 -9.22
C PRO A 65 0.65 5.53 -8.52
N LEU A 66 1.13 4.31 -8.28
CA LEU A 66 0.49 3.33 -7.42
C LEU A 66 1.28 3.26 -6.11
N CYS A 67 0.61 3.52 -5.01
CA CYS A 67 1.21 3.59 -3.68
C CYS A 67 0.69 2.46 -2.81
N ALA A 68 1.58 1.87 -2.02
CA ALA A 68 1.24 0.92 -0.96
C ALA A 68 1.47 1.59 0.40
N PHE A 69 0.41 1.69 1.20
CA PHE A 69 0.45 2.24 2.54
C PHE A 69 0.10 1.15 3.54
N ILE A 70 0.71 1.16 4.73
CA ILE A 70 0.13 0.44 5.85
C ILE A 70 -0.84 1.36 6.58
N ASP A 71 -2.06 0.88 6.79
CA ASP A 71 -3.09 1.54 7.59
C ASP A 71 -2.83 1.23 9.06
N LEU A 72 -2.49 2.27 9.84
CA LEU A 72 -2.23 2.17 11.28
C LEU A 72 -3.46 2.55 12.12
N GLY A 73 -4.62 2.73 11.48
CA GLY A 73 -5.86 3.16 12.11
C GLY A 73 -5.89 4.67 12.42
N ASP A 74 -7.02 5.09 13.01
CA ASP A 74 -7.36 6.51 13.20
C ASP A 74 -6.36 7.30 14.03
N ASP A 75 -5.69 6.64 14.98
CA ASP A 75 -4.73 7.27 15.90
C ASP A 75 -3.39 7.61 15.22
N HIS A 76 -3.05 6.93 14.12
CA HIS A 76 -1.68 6.88 13.60
C HIS A 76 -1.55 7.11 12.09
N GLY A 77 -2.67 7.32 11.37
CA GLY A 77 -2.67 7.57 9.93
C GLY A 77 -2.08 6.39 9.13
N GLY A 78 -1.63 6.68 7.90
CA GLY A 78 -0.98 5.68 7.04
C GLY A 78 0.53 5.90 6.93
N GLU A 79 1.31 4.81 6.89
CA GLU A 79 2.75 4.87 6.58
C GLU A 79 3.03 4.31 5.17
N VAL A 80 3.79 5.06 4.35
CA VAL A 80 4.16 4.61 3.00
C VAL A 80 5.16 3.45 3.06
N LEU A 81 4.83 2.33 2.41
CA LEU A 81 5.71 1.18 2.27
C LEU A 81 6.45 1.16 0.93
N ALA A 82 5.74 1.46 -0.17
CA ALA A 82 6.31 1.48 -1.51
C ALA A 82 5.52 2.43 -2.42
N ILE A 83 6.20 3.01 -3.41
CA ILE A 83 5.57 3.83 -4.45
C ILE A 83 6.13 3.38 -5.80
N GLN A 84 5.25 3.00 -6.71
CA GLN A 84 5.58 2.74 -8.11
C GLN A 84 5.15 3.94 -8.95
N LEU A 85 6.11 4.70 -9.47
CA LEU A 85 5.83 5.80 -10.38
C LEU A 85 5.44 5.26 -11.77
N ARG A 86 4.22 5.56 -12.20
CA ARG A 86 3.67 5.11 -13.48
C ARG A 86 3.23 6.31 -14.32
N THR A 87 3.14 6.08 -15.61
CA THR A 87 2.65 7.09 -16.55
C THR A 87 1.18 7.45 -16.27
N GLY A 88 0.77 8.68 -16.60
CA GLY A 88 -0.61 9.14 -16.44
C GLY A 88 -1.66 8.26 -17.13
N LYS A 89 -1.30 7.59 -18.24
CA LYS A 89 -2.14 6.62 -18.96
C LYS A 89 -2.28 5.25 -18.28
N ALA A 90 -1.57 4.98 -17.19
CA ALA A 90 -1.63 3.68 -16.52
C ALA A 90 -3.03 3.43 -15.94
N GLY A 91 -3.52 2.18 -16.04
CA GLY A 91 -4.82 1.81 -15.47
C GLY A 91 -4.76 1.73 -13.94
N ALA A 92 -5.80 2.19 -13.24
CA ALA A 92 -5.86 2.14 -11.78
C ALA A 92 -5.76 0.71 -11.22
N ASN A 93 -6.39 -0.26 -11.89
CA ASN A 93 -6.58 -1.64 -11.41
C ASN A 93 -5.79 -2.67 -12.22
N ARG A 94 -4.61 -2.28 -12.73
CA ARG A 94 -3.75 -3.22 -13.47
C ARG A 94 -3.12 -4.20 -12.48
N VAL A 95 -3.56 -5.46 -12.50
CA VAL A 95 -3.13 -6.51 -11.56
C VAL A 95 -1.61 -6.65 -11.49
N ALA A 96 -0.91 -6.62 -12.63
CA ALA A 96 0.55 -6.73 -12.65
C ALA A 96 1.23 -5.62 -11.82
N ASP A 97 0.73 -4.38 -11.90
CA ASP A 97 1.27 -3.25 -11.14
C ASP A 97 0.96 -3.41 -9.63
N HIS A 98 -0.24 -3.94 -9.31
CA HIS A 98 -0.63 -4.24 -7.93
C HIS A 98 0.25 -5.34 -7.31
N LEU A 99 0.59 -6.38 -8.08
CA LEU A 99 1.54 -7.41 -7.65
C LEU A 99 2.94 -6.83 -7.45
N ASP A 100 3.43 -6.02 -8.39
CA ASP A 100 4.76 -5.40 -8.30
C ASP A 100 4.91 -4.50 -7.07
N VAL A 101 3.92 -3.65 -6.80
CA VAL A 101 3.96 -2.76 -5.63
C VAL A 101 3.77 -3.53 -4.32
N LEU A 102 2.94 -4.58 -4.32
CA LEU A 102 2.74 -5.44 -3.17
C LEU A 102 4.02 -6.21 -2.85
N ASP A 103 4.71 -6.77 -3.84
CA ASP A 103 6.00 -7.45 -3.68
C ASP A 103 7.07 -6.53 -3.09
N ALA A 104 7.04 -5.24 -3.46
CA ALA A 104 7.92 -4.23 -2.88
C ALA A 104 7.57 -3.90 -1.43
N ALA A 105 6.27 -3.84 -1.09
CA ALA A 105 5.77 -3.47 0.24
C ALA A 105 5.80 -4.62 1.26
N TRP A 106 5.48 -5.83 0.82
CA TRP A 106 5.33 -7.05 1.63
C TRP A 106 6.45 -7.31 2.66
N PRO A 107 7.74 -7.10 2.33
CA PRO A 107 8.81 -7.39 3.28
C PRO A 107 8.79 -6.44 4.50
N SER A 108 8.15 -5.27 4.40
CA SER A 108 7.94 -4.34 5.51
C SER A 108 6.90 -4.85 6.51
N CYS A 109 5.89 -5.58 6.02
CA CYS A 109 4.80 -6.13 6.81
C CYS A 109 5.06 -7.57 7.25
N ARG A 110 6.30 -8.06 7.10
CA ARG A 110 6.70 -9.36 7.62
C ARG A 110 6.86 -9.27 9.14
N ILE A 111 5.74 -9.15 9.84
CA ILE A 111 5.65 -9.36 11.28
C ILE A 111 6.10 -10.80 11.51
N THR A 112 7.34 -10.97 11.96
CA THR A 112 7.85 -12.29 12.25
C THR A 112 7.09 -12.87 13.43
N ARG A 113 6.72 -14.16 13.38
CA ARG A 113 6.10 -14.93 14.47
C ARG A 113 6.80 -14.74 15.83
N THR A 114 8.06 -14.30 15.83
CA THR A 114 8.84 -13.97 17.03
C THR A 114 8.36 -12.72 17.77
N ALA A 115 7.68 -11.76 17.11
CA ALA A 115 7.13 -10.58 17.77
C ALA A 115 5.80 -10.87 18.51
N ASN A 116 5.06 -11.89 18.06
CA ASN A 116 3.87 -12.41 18.74
C ASN A 116 3.74 -13.93 18.44
N PRO A 117 4.12 -14.81 19.38
CA PRO A 117 4.14 -16.27 19.18
C PRO A 117 2.77 -16.89 18.86
N GLY A 118 1.67 -16.16 19.11
CA GLY A 118 0.30 -16.60 18.81
C GLY A 118 -0.30 -16.01 17.53
N ALA A 119 0.39 -15.08 16.87
CA ALA A 119 -0.11 -14.41 15.67
C ALA A 119 0.39 -15.10 14.40
N ASN A 120 -0.50 -15.82 13.72
CA ASN A 120 -0.25 -16.38 12.39
C ASN A 120 -0.47 -15.27 11.35
N ALA A 121 0.54 -14.39 11.16
CA ALA A 121 0.58 -13.32 10.15
C ALA A 121 -0.65 -12.38 10.12
N CYS A 122 -0.50 -11.18 10.69
CA CYS A 122 -1.61 -10.23 10.84
C CYS A 122 -1.53 -9.04 9.88
N CYS A 123 -0.95 -9.21 8.69
CA CYS A 123 -0.91 -8.20 7.64
C CYS A 123 -1.66 -8.69 6.40
N PHE A 124 -2.72 -7.99 6.00
CA PHE A 124 -3.48 -8.27 4.77
C PHE A 124 -3.33 -7.13 3.77
N ALA A 125 -3.43 -7.41 2.48
CA ALA A 125 -3.53 -6.37 1.46
C ALA A 125 -5.02 -6.08 1.17
N ARG A 126 -5.41 -4.80 1.22
CA ARG A 126 -6.71 -4.30 0.79
C ARG A 126 -6.53 -3.59 -0.55
N MET A 127 -7.34 -3.98 -1.54
CA MET A 127 -7.38 -3.35 -2.85
C MET A 127 -8.74 -2.69 -3.08
N PRO A 128 -8.81 -1.52 -3.74
CA PRO A 128 -10.07 -0.94 -4.15
C PRO A 128 -10.78 -1.88 -5.12
N ALA A 129 -12.10 -2.03 -4.96
CA ALA A 129 -12.90 -2.85 -5.85
C ALA A 129 -12.76 -2.37 -7.29
N ALA A 130 -12.59 -3.31 -8.24
CA ALA A 130 -12.63 -3.00 -9.66
C ALA A 130 -14.06 -2.52 -10.02
N GLY A 131 -14.23 -1.20 -10.11
CA GLY A 131 -15.52 -0.59 -10.44
C GLY A 131 -16.11 -1.20 -11.72
N HIS A 132 -17.17 -1.97 -11.57
CA HIS A 132 -18.08 -2.28 -12.67
C HIS A 132 -18.92 -1.02 -12.95
N ARG A 133 -19.26 -0.77 -14.21
CA ARG A 133 -20.11 0.35 -14.61
C ARG A 133 -21.45 0.29 -13.87
N SER A 134 -21.68 1.18 -12.91
CA SER A 134 -23.01 1.69 -12.58
C SER A 134 -22.91 3.00 -11.80
N SER A 135 -23.82 3.90 -12.13
CA SER A 135 -24.10 5.17 -11.48
C SER A 135 -24.48 4.97 -10.00
N SER A 136 -23.95 5.83 -9.13
CA SER A 136 -24.41 6.13 -7.77
C SER A 136 -24.76 4.95 -6.86
N SER A 137 -23.87 4.55 -5.96
CA SER A 137 -24.21 4.13 -4.59
C SER A 137 -22.97 3.71 -3.79
N THR A 138 -23.08 3.95 -2.48
CA THR A 138 -22.25 3.54 -1.34
C THR A 138 -21.40 2.28 -1.60
N SER A 139 -20.09 2.42 -1.45
CA SER A 139 -19.11 1.35 -1.70
C SER A 139 -19.09 0.31 -0.58
N THR A 140 -19.61 -0.88 -0.86
CA THR A 140 -19.41 -2.08 -0.05
C THR A 140 -18.02 -2.65 -0.35
N HIS A 141 -17.16 -2.75 0.66
CA HIS A 141 -15.76 -3.18 0.53
C HIS A 141 -15.65 -4.71 0.65
N SER A 142 -14.88 -5.34 -0.25
CA SER A 142 -14.59 -6.78 -0.23
C SER A 142 -13.10 -6.99 0.01
N SER A 143 -12.75 -7.61 1.13
CA SER A 143 -11.37 -7.98 1.47
C SER A 143 -11.03 -9.32 0.83
N THR A 144 -9.97 -9.39 0.04
CA THR A 144 -9.44 -10.66 -0.50
C THR A 144 -8.23 -11.07 0.32
N VAL A 145 -8.29 -12.27 0.91
CA VAL A 145 -7.13 -12.95 1.49
C VAL A 145 -6.24 -13.41 0.33
N ILE A 146 -4.98 -12.95 0.31
CA ILE A 146 -3.94 -13.42 -0.61
C ILE A 146 -2.99 -14.34 0.16
#